data_AF-A0A4Q0YHV3-F1
#
_entry.id   AF-A0A4Q0YHV3-F1
#
_cell.length_a   1.000
_cell.length_b   1.000
_cell.length_c   1.000
_cell.angle_alpha   90.00
_cell.angle_beta   90.00
_cell.angle_gamma   90.00
#
_symmetry.space_group_name_H-M   'P 1'
#
loop_
_entity.id
_entity.type
_entity.pdbx_description
1 polymer ?
#
loop_
_entity_poly.entity_id
_entity_poly.type
_entity_poly.pdbx_seq_one_letter_code
_entity_poly.pdbx_strand_id
1 'polypeptide(L)' 'MENNQILDEWDEKLELKLVELNECQTTNGLDSCTPCDKFFECELRKRYILAVYESMNKGSGGGFEF' A
#
# COMPACT_ATOMS: atom_id res chain seq x y z
N MET A 1 -15.39 -19.27 -5.44
CA MET A 1 -15.32 -18.57 -6.74
C MET A 1 -13.86 -18.22 -6.91
N GLU A 2 -13.13 -19.01 -7.69
CA GLU A 2 -11.73 -18.67 -8.02
C GLU A 2 -11.80 -17.61 -9.12
N ASN A 3 -11.67 -16.34 -8.72
CA ASN A 3 -11.47 -15.28 -9.68
C ASN A 3 -10.06 -15.44 -10.22
N ASN A 4 -9.94 -16.03 -11.42
CA ASN A 4 -8.71 -16.00 -12.20
C ASN A 4 -8.55 -14.56 -12.75
N GLN A 5 -8.33 -13.59 -11.85
CA GLN A 5 -8.02 -12.23 -12.24
C GLN A 5 -6.57 -12.20 -12.68
N ILE A 6 -6.35 -11.90 -13.96
CA ILE A 6 -5.06 -11.44 -14.43
C ILE A 6 -4.76 -10.17 -13.63
N LEU A 7 -3.74 -10.23 -12.77
CA LEU A 7 -3.25 -9.06 -12.06
C LEU A 7 -2.84 -8.03 -13.11
N ASP A 8 -3.37 -6.81 -12.98
CA ASP A 8 -2.85 -5.71 -13.78
C ASP A 8 -1.68 -5.04 -13.07
N GLU A 9 -1.04 -4.10 -13.78
CA GLU A 9 0.14 -3.41 -13.27
C GLU A 9 -0.10 -2.66 -11.94
N TRP A 10 -1.35 -2.31 -11.63
CA TRP A 10 -1.69 -1.59 -10.41
C TRP A 10 -1.81 -2.55 -9.24
N ASP A 11 -2.37 -3.73 -9.50
CA ASP A 11 -2.42 -4.82 -8.52
C ASP A 11 -1.00 -5.33 -8.19
N GLU A 12 -0.12 -5.44 -9.19
CA GLU A 12 1.30 -5.77 -8.97
C GLU A 12 2.03 -4.70 -8.12
N LYS A 13 1.81 -3.41 -8.41
CA LYS A 13 2.38 -2.30 -7.62
C LYS A 13 1.89 -2.33 -6.17
N LEU A 14 0.61 -2.63 -5.95
CA LEU A 14 0.02 -2.74 -4.61
C LEU A 14 0.64 -3.91 -3.84
N GLU A 15 0.74 -5.09 -4.42
CA GLU A 15 1.35 -6.26 -3.79
C GLU A 15 2.81 -6.00 -3.37
N LEU A 16 3.61 -5.38 -4.24
CA LEU A 16 4.97 -4.99 -3.91
C LEU A 16 5.03 -4.05 -2.68
N LYS A 17 4.15 -3.04 -2.64
CA LYS A 17 4.11 -2.10 -1.50
C LYS A 17 3.57 -2.74 -0.23
N LEU A 18 2.66 -3.71 -0.35
CA LEU A 18 2.14 -4.46 0.78
C LEU A 18 3.23 -5.33 1.42
N VAL A 19 4.05 -6.01 0.61
CA VAL A 19 5.22 -6.78 1.10
C VAL A 19 6.19 -5.86 1.83
N GLU A 20 6.60 -4.75 1.22
CA GLU A 20 7.50 -3.77 1.86
C GLU A 20 6.94 -3.24 3.19
N LEU A 21 5.63 -2.95 3.24
CA LEU A 21 4.98 -2.43 4.45
C LEU A 21 4.95 -3.48 5.56
N ASN A 22 4.62 -4.74 5.24
CA ASN A 22 4.55 -5.84 6.20
C ASN A 22 5.93 -6.19 6.75
N GLU A 23 6.97 -6.17 5.92
CA GLU A 23 8.36 -6.34 6.36
C GLU A 23 8.78 -5.23 7.31
N CYS A 24 8.42 -3.98 7.00
CA CYS A 24 8.68 -2.83 7.87
C CYS A 24 7.96 -2.98 9.22
N GLN A 25 6.68 -3.33 9.21
CA GLN A 25 5.89 -3.56 10.42
C GLN A 25 6.51 -4.65 11.30
N THR A 26 6.79 -5.82 10.71
CA THR A 26 7.40 -6.96 11.40
C THR A 26 8.78 -6.61 11.98
N THR A 27 9.63 -5.93 11.22
CA THR A 27 10.98 -5.52 11.68
C THR A 27 10.93 -4.53 12.83
N ASN A 28 9.87 -3.72 12.93
CA ASN A 28 9.64 -2.80 14.03
C ASN A 28 8.80 -3.41 15.18
N GLY A 29 8.45 -4.70 15.09
CA GLY A 29 7.61 -5.37 16.08
C GLY A 29 6.19 -4.83 16.17
N LEU A 30 5.65 -4.34 15.04
CA LEU A 30 4.30 -3.80 14.92
C LEU A 30 3.43 -4.70 14.05
N ASP A 31 2.14 -4.81 14.36
CA ASP A 31 1.16 -5.53 13.54
C ASP A 31 0.39 -4.61 12.56
N SER A 32 0.60 -3.30 12.68
CA SER A 32 0.02 -2.29 11.79
C SER A 32 0.81 -0.99 11.90
N CYS A 33 0.56 -0.03 11.00
CA CYS A 33 1.18 1.28 11.11
C CYS A 33 0.60 2.15 12.22
N THR A 34 -0.64 1.92 12.69
CA THR A 34 -1.33 2.78 13.67
C THR A 34 -0.51 3.07 14.94
N PRO A 35 0.14 2.08 15.58
CA PRO A 35 1.01 2.32 16.74
C PRO A 35 2.40 2.90 16.40
N CYS A 36 2.73 3.10 15.12
CA CYS A 36 4.04 3.60 14.72
C CYS A 36 4.18 5.11 15.02
N ASP A 37 5.23 5.50 15.73
CA ASP A 37 5.51 6.92 16.04
C ASP A 37 5.64 7.80 14.78
N LYS A 38 5.99 7.19 13.64
CA LYS A 38 6.10 7.87 12.35
C LYS A 38 4.81 7.85 11.53
N PHE A 39 3.66 7.46 12.09
CA PHE A 39 2.42 7.19 11.32
C PHE A 39 2.03 8.29 10.32
N PHE A 40 2.14 9.56 10.72
CA PHE A 40 1.80 10.71 9.87
C PHE A 40 2.90 11.06 8.85
N GLU A 41 4.16 10.79 9.16
CA GLU A 41 5.33 11.17 8.37
C GLU A 41 5.97 10.00 7.60
N CYS A 42 5.40 8.79 7.73
CA CYS A 42 5.98 7.59 7.14
C CYS A 42 5.72 7.56 5.63
N GLU A 43 6.76 7.90 4.85
CA GLU A 43 6.74 7.86 3.39
C GLU A 43 6.40 6.48 2.81
N LEU A 44 6.81 5.39 3.48
CA LEU A 44 6.43 4.04 3.05
C LEU A 44 4.91 3.83 3.17
N ARG A 45 4.31 4.27 4.28
CA ARG A 45 2.86 4.21 4.47
C ARG A 45 2.14 5.08 3.44
N LYS A 46 2.59 6.32 3.20
CA LYS A 46 2.00 7.22 2.20
C LYS A 46 2.01 6.59 0.80
N ARG A 47 3.15 6.00 0.39
CA ARG A 47 3.27 5.28 -0.89
C ARG A 47 2.38 4.05 -0.98
N TYR A 48 2.23 3.28 0.11
CA TYR A 48 1.28 2.19 0.16
C TYR A 48 -0.17 2.66 -0.05
N ILE A 49 -0.57 3.74 0.63
CA ILE A 49 -1.93 4.30 0.46
C ILE A 49 -2.15 4.78 -0.98
N LEU A 50 -1.14 5.44 -1.58
CA LEU A 50 -1.21 5.82 -2.99
C LEU A 50 -1.41 4.61 -3.90
N ALA A 51 -0.64 3.53 -3.72
CA ALA A 51 -0.77 2.30 -4.50
C ALA A 51 -2.16 1.64 -4.33
N VAL A 52 -2.76 1.71 -3.14
CA VAL A 52 -4.15 1.25 -2.91
C VAL A 52 -5.12 2.05 -3.78
N TYR A 53 -5.03 3.39 -3.76
CA TYR A 53 -5.89 4.23 -4.58
C TYR A 53 -5.70 3.99 -6.08
N GLU A 54 -4.44 3.86 -6.51
CA GLU A 54 -4.09 3.55 -7.89
C GLU A 54 -4.63 2.19 -8.37
N SER A 55 -4.58 1.15 -7.52
CA SER A 55 -5.21 -0.16 -7.81
C SER A 55 -6.73 -0.06 -7.89
N MET A 56 -7.37 0.73 -7.01
CA MET A 56 -8.83 0.91 -7.02
C MET A 56 -9.34 1.70 -8.23
N ASN A 57 -8.61 2.72 -8.68
CA ASN A 57 -9.00 3.58 -9.80
C ASN A 57 -8.29 3.22 -11.12
N LYS A 58 -7.47 2.17 -11.13
CA LYS A 58 -6.67 1.73 -12.28
C LYS A 58 -5.83 2.87 -12.86
N GLY A 59 -5.19 3.64 -11.99
CA GLY A 59 -4.38 4.81 -12.33
C GLY A 59 -5.17 6.03 -12.80
N SER A 60 -6.50 5.98 -12.80
CA SER A 60 -7.35 7.13 -13.15
C SER A 60 -7.35 8.13 -11.99
N GLY A 61 -6.31 8.96 -11.95
CA GLY A 61 -6.03 9.88 -10.86
C GLY A 61 -7.18 10.83 -10.52
N GLY A 62 -7.42 11.00 -9.23
CA GLY A 62 -8.25 12.03 -8.62
C GLY A 62 -7.55 12.50 -7.34
N GLY A 63 -7.25 13.80 -7.27
CA GLY A 63 -6.29 14.43 -6.36
C GLY A 63 -6.24 13.88 -4.93
N PHE A 64 -5.18 13.14 -4.62
CA PHE A 64 -4.77 12.83 -3.25
C PHE A 64 -3.33 13.30 -3.08
N GLU A 65 -3.13 14.36 -2.31
CA GLU A 65 -1.82 14.85 -1.88
C GLU A 65 -1.64 14.51 -0.39
N PHE A 66 -0.48 13.96 -0.01
CA PHE A 66 -0.15 13.51 1.36
C PHE A 66 0.98 14.32 1.98
#